data_AF-A0AAE9DEL2-F1
#
_entry.id   AF-A0AAE9DEL2-F1
#
_cell.length_a   1.000
_cell.length_b   1.000
_cell.length_c   1.000
_cell.angle_alpha   90.00
_cell.angle_beta   90.00
_cell.angle_gamma   90.00
#
_symmetry.space_group_name_H-M   'P 1'
#
loop_
_entity.id
_entity.type
_entity.pdbx_description
1 polymer ?
#
loop_
_entity_poly.entity_id
_entity_poly.type
_entity_poly.pdbx_seq_one_letter_code
_entity_poly.pdbx_strand_id
1 'polypeptide(L)'
;MNPEFKPIPFLKFPAVPRTKILHLLETADLFDLSLCSKKMTQMVKDTRTLASSHKILFKASASLIEVKFLNERKLLWFDFGRTQSRDQMKDQRKVGKVFLYYVQKSYSEPGPMNTFYVCYPDNVRGMAEVSKHLVNLFPGPVDLEFSTSYNKNIATVFGYEHCQQLESLRICGGVIMKELMKQIFEEITIRRKLVVKPDIDDEYMILEALKVEDLHLSNAYSWTSAHLLQMECRFVLLQKHYFSLKHVEAFAKHWLESPDSKIEWVRLGWSDQPRILSFESLKTKKWDRKQREMMYLYSYENVPTRLDCSNGFDIDKENGDLATIVIARGELYFLVWNERFPEKKRMEKLPEVLKPYYKQLEDLEKEYDDSCSLERLLANPSLRIEEFVETYNVIRGMDAEVRLSSVGRTQRRRIFDEMFRKIDYQDYINMS
;
A
#
# COMPACT_ATOMS: atom_id res chain seq x y z
N MET A 1 -15.74 -16.76 -38.38
CA MET A 1 -15.84 -17.94 -37.50
C MET A 1 -15.68 -19.18 -38.33
N ASN A 2 -14.84 -20.12 -37.90
CA ASN A 2 -14.64 -21.41 -38.57
C ASN A 2 -15.94 -22.24 -38.47
N PRO A 3 -16.57 -22.66 -39.58
CA PRO A 3 -17.89 -23.31 -39.57
C PRO A 3 -17.96 -24.66 -38.83
N GLU A 4 -16.83 -25.22 -38.41
CA GLU A 4 -16.78 -26.50 -37.70
C GLU A 4 -16.88 -26.39 -36.16
N PHE A 5 -16.82 -25.18 -35.59
CA PHE A 5 -16.88 -25.02 -34.14
C PHE A 5 -18.33 -24.98 -33.64
N LYS A 6 -18.84 -26.11 -33.14
CA LYS A 6 -20.13 -26.14 -32.41
C LYS A 6 -19.95 -25.56 -31.00
N PRO A 7 -20.69 -24.51 -30.62
CA PRO A 7 -20.58 -23.94 -29.28
C PRO A 7 -21.00 -24.97 -28.22
N ILE A 8 -20.17 -25.12 -27.20
CA ILE A 8 -20.46 -26.00 -26.06
C ILE A 8 -21.68 -25.44 -25.33
N PRO A 9 -22.75 -26.23 -25.10
CA PRO A 9 -23.95 -25.76 -24.44
C PRO A 9 -23.74 -25.66 -22.92
N PHE A 10 -22.88 -24.74 -22.48
CA PHE A 10 -22.43 -24.61 -21.09
C PHE A 10 -23.56 -24.66 -20.05
N LEU A 11 -24.68 -23.98 -20.34
CA LEU A 11 -25.83 -23.93 -19.45
C LEU A 11 -26.56 -25.28 -19.27
N LYS A 12 -26.37 -26.25 -20.18
CA LYS A 12 -26.95 -27.59 -20.11
C LYS A 12 -26.16 -28.55 -19.21
N PHE A 13 -24.92 -28.21 -18.83
CA PHE A 13 -24.18 -29.03 -17.89
C PHE A 13 -24.85 -29.01 -16.49
N PRO A 14 -24.72 -30.11 -15.72
CA PRO A 14 -25.11 -30.12 -14.32
C PRO A 14 -24.33 -29.07 -13.50
N ALA A 15 -24.81 -28.77 -12.28
CA ALA A 15 -24.20 -27.75 -11.44
C ALA A 15 -22.69 -27.99 -11.18
N VAL A 16 -22.31 -29.21 -10.78
CA VAL A 16 -20.93 -29.53 -10.39
C VAL A 16 -19.92 -29.33 -11.54
N PRO A 17 -20.12 -29.88 -12.76
CA PRO A 17 -19.22 -29.60 -13.88
C PRO A 17 -19.14 -28.12 -14.26
N ARG A 18 -20.27 -27.38 -14.23
CA ARG A 18 -20.26 -25.93 -14.50
C ARG A 18 -19.38 -25.18 -13.51
N THR A 19 -19.54 -25.46 -12.22
CA THR A 19 -18.73 -24.84 -11.18
C THR A 19 -17.24 -25.14 -11.39
N LYS A 20 -16.88 -26.39 -11.69
CA LYS A 20 -15.48 -26.75 -11.98
C LYS A 20 -14.93 -25.99 -13.18
N ILE A 21 -15.70 -25.87 -14.26
CA ILE A 21 -15.30 -25.10 -15.45
C ILE A 21 -15.04 -23.64 -15.09
N LEU A 22 -15.92 -23.01 -14.30
CA LEU A 22 -15.73 -21.61 -13.90
C LEU A 22 -14.46 -21.40 -13.06
N HIS A 23 -14.09 -22.36 -12.21
CA HIS A 23 -12.83 -22.28 -11.43
C HIS A 23 -11.57 -22.48 -12.29
N LEU A 24 -11.69 -22.94 -13.53
CA LEU A 24 -10.58 -23.05 -14.47
C LEU A 24 -10.38 -21.77 -15.30
N LEU A 25 -11.32 -20.83 -15.24
CA LEU A 25 -11.25 -19.59 -16.00
C LEU A 25 -10.48 -18.52 -15.25
N GLU A 26 -9.72 -17.71 -15.99
CA GLU A 26 -9.09 -16.53 -15.41
C GLU A 26 -10.16 -15.49 -15.04
N THR A 27 -9.85 -14.64 -14.08
CA THR A 27 -10.76 -13.59 -13.59
C THR A 27 -11.24 -12.64 -14.70
N ALA A 28 -10.44 -12.47 -15.75
CA ALA A 28 -10.79 -11.63 -16.91
C ALA A 28 -11.88 -12.29 -17.77
N ASP A 29 -11.87 -13.62 -17.85
CA ASP A 29 -12.87 -14.41 -18.56
C ASP A 29 -14.15 -14.50 -17.73
N LEU A 30 -14.03 -14.63 -16.40
CA LEU A 30 -15.15 -14.52 -15.48
C LEU A 30 -15.86 -13.16 -15.60
N PHE A 31 -15.09 -12.07 -15.72
CA PHE A 31 -15.65 -10.75 -16.00
C PHE A 31 -16.43 -10.74 -17.33
N ASP A 32 -15.84 -11.16 -18.45
CA ASP A 32 -16.53 -11.16 -19.75
C ASP A 32 -17.80 -12.04 -19.73
N LEU A 33 -17.71 -13.23 -19.13
CA LEU A 33 -18.86 -14.14 -18.96
C LEU A 33 -19.99 -13.49 -18.17
N SER A 34 -19.65 -12.73 -17.13
CA SER A 34 -20.66 -12.06 -16.30
C SER A 34 -21.49 -11.04 -17.06
N LEU A 35 -20.99 -10.53 -18.19
CA LEU A 35 -21.69 -9.54 -19.03
C LEU A 35 -22.71 -10.19 -19.98
N CYS A 36 -22.67 -11.51 -20.17
CA CYS A 36 -23.55 -12.19 -21.12
C CYS A 36 -25.01 -12.24 -20.65
N SER A 37 -25.27 -12.42 -19.35
CA SER A 37 -26.63 -12.42 -18.78
C SER A 37 -26.61 -12.34 -17.26
N LYS A 38 -27.73 -11.93 -16.64
CA LYS A 38 -27.91 -11.96 -15.18
C LYS A 38 -27.64 -13.34 -14.57
N LYS A 39 -28.00 -14.42 -15.29
CA LYS A 39 -27.75 -15.79 -14.86
C LYS A 39 -26.26 -16.11 -14.81
N MET A 40 -25.49 -15.66 -15.82
CA MET A 40 -24.03 -15.81 -15.81
C MET A 40 -23.38 -14.96 -14.74
N THR A 41 -23.86 -13.73 -14.51
CA THR A 41 -23.41 -12.90 -13.39
C THR A 41 -23.54 -13.65 -12.06
N GLN A 42 -24.69 -14.27 -11.80
CA GLN A 42 -24.91 -15.04 -10.57
C GLN A 42 -23.97 -16.25 -10.49
N MET A 43 -23.81 -17.01 -11.58
CA MET A 43 -22.89 -18.16 -11.60
C MET A 43 -21.44 -17.77 -11.32
N VAL A 44 -20.99 -16.61 -11.83
CA VAL A 44 -19.65 -16.08 -11.53
C VAL A 44 -19.55 -15.71 -10.05
N LYS A 45 -20.56 -15.06 -9.47
CA LYS A 45 -20.58 -14.76 -8.03
C LYS A 45 -20.53 -16.03 -7.17
N ASP A 46 -21.15 -17.12 -7.62
CA ASP A 46 -21.16 -18.40 -6.91
C ASP A 46 -19.78 -19.08 -6.89
N THR A 47 -18.81 -18.63 -7.69
CA THR A 47 -17.39 -19.06 -7.58
C THR A 47 -16.72 -18.54 -6.29
N ARG A 48 -17.29 -17.49 -5.67
CA ARG A 48 -16.77 -16.87 -4.44
C ARG A 48 -15.32 -16.39 -4.56
N THR A 49 -14.90 -15.99 -5.76
CA THR A 49 -13.62 -15.31 -5.95
C THR A 49 -13.63 -13.96 -5.24
N LEU A 50 -12.68 -13.77 -4.31
CA LEU A 50 -12.59 -12.57 -3.48
C LEU A 50 -11.43 -11.68 -3.93
N ALA A 51 -11.68 -10.38 -3.96
CA ALA A 51 -10.65 -9.37 -4.17
C ALA A 51 -9.95 -9.05 -2.85
N SER A 52 -8.62 -8.94 -2.87
CA SER A 52 -7.85 -8.38 -1.77
C SER A 52 -7.88 -6.85 -1.76
N SER A 53 -8.08 -6.21 -2.93
CA SER A 53 -8.29 -4.77 -3.05
C SER A 53 -8.85 -4.39 -4.42
N HIS A 54 -9.73 -3.39 -4.45
CA HIS A 54 -10.12 -2.64 -5.64
C HIS A 54 -9.51 -1.25 -5.56
N LYS A 55 -8.59 -0.90 -6.45
CA LYS A 55 -7.99 0.43 -6.52
C LYS A 55 -8.56 1.21 -7.69
N ILE A 56 -9.22 2.33 -7.41
CA ILE A 56 -9.83 3.22 -8.40
C ILE A 56 -9.05 4.54 -8.43
N LEU A 57 -8.48 4.87 -9.59
CA LEU A 57 -7.56 6.01 -9.72
C LEU A 57 -8.04 7.02 -10.77
N PHE A 58 -8.33 8.24 -10.35
CA PHE A 58 -8.72 9.37 -11.19
C PHE A 58 -7.63 10.46 -11.21
N LYS A 59 -6.60 10.27 -12.05
CA LYS A 59 -5.52 11.24 -12.26
C LYS A 59 -5.45 11.67 -13.73
N ALA A 60 -4.93 12.87 -13.99
CA ALA A 60 -4.71 13.36 -15.35
C ALA A 60 -3.82 12.42 -16.19
N SER A 61 -2.82 11.80 -15.57
CA SER A 61 -1.90 10.85 -16.20
C SER A 61 -2.37 9.39 -16.14
N ALA A 62 -3.40 9.07 -15.34
CA ALA A 62 -3.84 7.70 -15.12
C ALA A 62 -5.31 7.66 -14.69
N SER A 63 -6.16 7.10 -15.54
CA SER A 63 -7.56 6.78 -15.22
C SER A 63 -7.70 5.26 -15.25
N LEU A 64 -7.65 4.60 -14.10
CA LEU A 64 -7.60 3.14 -14.06
C LEU A 64 -8.36 2.51 -12.90
N ILE A 65 -8.74 1.25 -13.09
CA ILE A 65 -9.22 0.36 -12.03
C ILE A 65 -8.28 -0.84 -11.98
N GLU A 66 -7.78 -1.17 -10.80
CA GLU A 66 -6.97 -2.36 -10.55
C GLU A 66 -7.69 -3.24 -9.52
N VAL A 67 -7.80 -4.55 -9.81
CA VAL A 67 -8.33 -5.54 -8.88
C VAL A 67 -7.26 -6.57 -8.58
N LYS A 68 -6.88 -6.67 -7.31
CA LYS A 68 -6.03 -7.73 -6.78
C LYS A 68 -6.90 -8.77 -6.11
N PHE A 69 -6.50 -10.04 -6.21
CA PHE A 69 -7.25 -11.16 -5.63
C PHE A 69 -6.46 -11.81 -4.50
N LEU A 70 -7.15 -12.51 -3.61
CA LEU A 70 -6.51 -13.23 -2.51
C LEU A 70 -5.73 -14.47 -2.98
N ASN A 71 -6.27 -15.20 -3.96
CA ASN A 71 -5.78 -16.52 -4.38
C ASN A 71 -5.32 -16.57 -5.84
N GLU A 72 -5.32 -15.44 -6.56
CA GLU A 72 -4.90 -15.39 -7.97
C GLU A 72 -3.60 -14.60 -8.12
N ARG A 73 -2.72 -15.07 -9.00
CA ARG A 73 -1.46 -14.38 -9.31
C ARG A 73 -1.67 -13.18 -10.25
N LYS A 74 -2.62 -13.28 -11.17
CA LYS A 74 -2.87 -12.24 -12.18
C LYS A 74 -3.84 -11.18 -11.66
N LEU A 75 -3.50 -9.92 -11.92
CA LEU A 75 -4.34 -8.76 -11.63
C LEU A 75 -5.33 -8.51 -12.76
N LEU A 76 -6.49 -7.92 -12.44
CA LEU A 76 -7.33 -7.26 -13.46
C LEU A 76 -7.02 -5.78 -13.51
N TRP A 77 -6.82 -5.26 -14.70
CA TRP A 77 -6.57 -3.85 -14.92
C TRP A 77 -7.49 -3.31 -16.01
N PHE A 78 -8.26 -2.27 -15.70
CA PHE A 78 -8.96 -1.47 -16.69
C PHE A 78 -8.26 -0.12 -16.85
N ASP A 79 -7.74 0.15 -18.03
CA ASP A 79 -7.10 1.42 -18.39
C ASP A 79 -8.06 2.26 -19.24
N PHE A 80 -8.58 3.34 -18.65
CA PHE A 80 -9.40 4.35 -19.30
C PHE A 80 -8.56 5.52 -19.85
N GLY A 81 -7.23 5.39 -19.82
CA GLY A 81 -6.28 6.30 -20.43
C GLY A 81 -6.33 6.25 -21.96
N ARG A 82 -5.70 7.25 -22.58
CA ARG A 82 -5.59 7.38 -24.05
C ARG A 82 -4.38 6.61 -24.62
N THR A 83 -4.04 5.47 -24.03
CA THR A 83 -2.81 4.73 -24.32
C THR A 83 -2.86 3.97 -25.65
N GLN A 84 -4.06 3.62 -26.13
CA GLN A 84 -4.25 2.90 -27.39
C GLN A 84 -5.10 3.68 -28.40
N SER A 85 -4.80 3.50 -29.70
CA SER A 85 -5.59 4.09 -30.78
C SER A 85 -6.97 3.45 -30.84
N ARG A 86 -8.02 4.27 -31.01
CA ARG A 86 -9.41 3.81 -31.16
C ARG A 86 -9.57 2.81 -32.31
N ASP A 87 -8.79 2.96 -33.37
CA ASP A 87 -8.87 2.10 -34.57
C ASP A 87 -8.44 0.65 -34.30
N GLN A 88 -7.69 0.43 -33.21
CA GLN A 88 -7.23 -0.89 -32.78
C GLN A 88 -8.24 -1.58 -31.85
N MET A 89 -9.19 -0.82 -31.28
CA MET A 89 -10.18 -1.32 -30.33
C MET A 89 -11.48 -1.72 -31.04
N LYS A 90 -11.71 -3.03 -31.17
CA LYS A 90 -12.86 -3.58 -31.92
C LYS A 90 -13.98 -4.15 -31.05
N ASP A 91 -13.73 -4.37 -29.76
CA ASP A 91 -14.73 -4.98 -28.89
C ASP A 91 -15.68 -3.95 -28.33
N GLN A 92 -16.92 -4.40 -28.08
CA GLN A 92 -17.94 -3.63 -27.39
C GLN A 92 -18.42 -4.38 -26.15
N ARG A 93 -18.68 -3.65 -25.06
CA ARG A 93 -19.15 -4.23 -23.81
C ARG A 93 -20.23 -3.35 -23.19
N LYS A 94 -21.35 -3.96 -22.77
CA LYS A 94 -22.36 -3.28 -21.95
C LYS A 94 -22.12 -3.64 -20.49
N VAL A 95 -21.76 -2.65 -19.66
CA VAL A 95 -21.49 -2.84 -18.23
C VAL A 95 -22.43 -1.93 -17.46
N GLY A 96 -23.34 -2.52 -16.68
CA GLY A 96 -24.38 -1.76 -15.97
C GLY A 96 -25.16 -0.84 -16.91
N LYS A 97 -25.09 0.47 -16.64
CA LYS A 97 -25.78 1.52 -17.42
C LYS A 97 -24.93 2.11 -18.56
N VAL A 98 -23.68 1.67 -18.75
CA VAL A 98 -22.79 2.19 -19.79
C VAL A 98 -22.58 1.19 -20.92
N PHE A 99 -22.44 1.72 -22.13
CA PHE A 99 -22.05 0.97 -23.31
C PHE A 99 -20.66 1.44 -23.75
N LEU A 100 -19.68 0.57 -23.61
CA LEU A 100 -18.30 0.81 -23.96
C LEU A 100 -18.10 0.38 -25.41
N TYR A 101 -17.99 1.35 -26.32
CA TYR A 101 -17.92 1.11 -27.77
C TYR A 101 -16.53 0.68 -28.26
N TYR A 102 -15.49 1.03 -27.51
CA TYR A 102 -14.10 0.81 -27.89
C TYR A 102 -13.39 0.17 -26.71
N VAL A 103 -13.32 -1.16 -26.74
CA VAL A 103 -12.59 -1.95 -25.75
C VAL A 103 -11.60 -2.86 -26.47
N GLN A 104 -10.45 -3.07 -25.83
CA GLN A 104 -9.50 -4.10 -26.22
C GLN A 104 -9.03 -4.85 -24.99
N LYS A 105 -9.26 -6.16 -24.99
CA LYS A 105 -8.69 -7.07 -24.00
C LYS A 105 -7.30 -7.50 -24.47
N SER A 106 -6.32 -7.39 -23.60
CA SER A 106 -4.94 -7.82 -23.83
C SER A 106 -4.52 -8.78 -22.73
N TYR A 107 -4.03 -9.95 -23.14
CA TYR A 107 -3.33 -10.87 -22.26
C TYR A 107 -1.85 -10.56 -22.40
N SER A 108 -1.23 -10.05 -21.34
CA SER A 108 0.21 -9.93 -21.32
C SER A 108 0.80 -11.31 -21.01
N GLU A 109 1.43 -11.94 -22.00
CA GLU A 109 2.30 -13.11 -21.77
C GLU A 109 3.74 -12.73 -22.12
N PRO A 110 4.71 -12.88 -21.19
CA PRO A 110 4.62 -13.28 -19.79
C PRO A 110 4.41 -12.05 -18.90
N GLY A 111 3.17 -11.61 -18.68
CA GLY A 111 2.87 -10.45 -17.83
C GLY A 111 1.93 -10.78 -16.67
N PRO A 112 2.00 -10.02 -15.57
CA PRO A 112 1.27 -10.32 -14.34
C PRO A 112 -0.19 -9.85 -14.37
N MET A 113 -0.70 -9.38 -15.51
CA MET A 113 -1.95 -8.65 -15.59
C MET A 113 -2.76 -8.97 -16.84
N ASN A 114 -4.08 -9.04 -16.66
CA ASN A 114 -5.04 -9.02 -17.74
C ASN A 114 -5.61 -7.61 -17.86
N THR A 115 -5.40 -6.98 -19.02
CA THR A 115 -5.68 -5.56 -19.21
C THR A 115 -6.83 -5.35 -20.18
N PHE A 116 -7.77 -4.50 -19.79
CA PHE A 116 -8.83 -3.98 -20.62
C PHE A 116 -8.54 -2.51 -20.90
N TYR A 117 -8.18 -2.18 -22.14
CA TYR A 117 -8.10 -0.80 -22.58
C TYR A 117 -9.49 -0.32 -22.99
N VAL A 118 -9.94 0.80 -22.44
CA VAL A 118 -11.29 1.31 -22.62
C VAL A 118 -11.23 2.76 -23.08
N CYS A 119 -11.74 3.06 -24.27
CA CYS A 119 -11.95 4.44 -24.68
C CYS A 119 -13.43 4.80 -24.49
N TYR A 120 -13.71 5.59 -23.46
CA TYR A 120 -15.05 6.08 -23.15
C TYR A 120 -15.02 7.60 -22.89
N PRO A 121 -15.93 8.41 -23.48
CA PRO A 121 -15.84 9.87 -23.34
C PRO A 121 -15.95 10.38 -21.90
N ASP A 122 -16.81 9.77 -21.10
CA ASP A 122 -17.03 10.11 -19.69
C ASP A 122 -16.37 9.08 -18.78
N ASN A 123 -15.04 9.17 -18.66
CA ASN A 123 -14.25 8.24 -17.86
C ASN A 123 -14.76 8.09 -16.42
N VAL A 124 -15.28 9.17 -15.82
CA VAL A 124 -15.80 9.14 -14.44
C VAL A 124 -16.95 8.16 -14.33
N ARG A 125 -17.97 8.35 -15.17
CA ARG A 125 -19.14 7.47 -15.20
C ARG A 125 -18.80 6.06 -15.66
N GLY A 126 -17.95 5.93 -16.67
CA GLY A 126 -17.51 4.63 -17.18
C GLY A 126 -16.80 3.81 -16.10
N MET A 127 -15.86 4.43 -15.39
CA MET A 127 -15.13 3.78 -14.30
C MET A 127 -16.03 3.48 -13.09
N ALA A 128 -16.94 4.37 -12.74
CA ALA A 128 -17.87 4.14 -11.63
C ALA A 128 -18.79 2.93 -11.89
N GLU A 129 -19.32 2.78 -13.11
CA GLU A 129 -20.16 1.64 -13.48
C GLU A 129 -19.37 0.33 -13.62
N VAL A 130 -18.14 0.38 -14.15
CA VAL A 130 -17.27 -0.80 -14.22
C VAL A 130 -16.83 -1.25 -12.83
N SER A 131 -16.37 -0.32 -11.97
CA SER A 131 -15.99 -0.65 -10.59
C SER A 131 -17.16 -1.19 -9.78
N LYS A 132 -18.36 -0.63 -9.94
CA LYS A 132 -19.59 -1.16 -9.33
C LYS A 132 -19.80 -2.64 -9.69
N HIS A 133 -19.67 -2.96 -10.98
CA HIS A 133 -19.83 -4.33 -11.45
C HIS A 133 -18.75 -5.26 -10.90
N LEU A 134 -17.49 -4.81 -10.91
CA LEU A 134 -16.36 -5.58 -10.38
C LEU A 134 -16.49 -5.86 -8.88
N VAL A 135 -16.86 -4.87 -8.06
CA VAL A 135 -17.08 -5.07 -6.61
C VAL A 135 -18.23 -6.04 -6.34
N ASN A 136 -19.30 -6.00 -7.16
CA ASN A 136 -20.40 -6.95 -7.05
C ASN A 136 -20.02 -8.39 -7.44
N LEU A 137 -19.08 -8.56 -8.38
CA LEU A 137 -18.58 -9.88 -8.78
C LEU A 137 -17.55 -10.44 -7.79
N PHE A 138 -16.63 -9.58 -7.37
CA PHE A 138 -15.45 -9.93 -6.58
C PHE A 138 -15.43 -9.07 -5.31
N PRO A 139 -16.16 -9.45 -4.25
CA PRO A 139 -16.21 -8.66 -3.03
C PRO A 139 -14.82 -8.43 -2.44
N GLY A 140 -14.55 -7.20 -1.99
CA GLY A 140 -13.28 -6.79 -1.39
C GLY A 140 -13.27 -5.30 -1.05
N PRO A 141 -12.22 -4.82 -0.34
CA PRO A 141 -12.11 -3.41 0.05
C PRO A 141 -11.88 -2.49 -1.15
N VAL A 142 -12.34 -1.25 -1.05
CA VAL A 142 -12.22 -0.23 -2.11
C VAL A 142 -11.29 0.90 -1.66
N ASP A 143 -10.21 1.08 -2.40
CA ASP A 143 -9.26 2.18 -2.28
C ASP A 143 -9.50 3.18 -3.43
N LEU A 144 -9.78 4.44 -3.11
CA LEU A 144 -10.02 5.49 -4.10
C LEU A 144 -8.92 6.56 -4.02
N GLU A 145 -8.37 6.92 -5.17
CA GLU A 145 -7.42 8.01 -5.30
C GLU A 145 -7.82 8.95 -6.44
N PHE A 146 -7.82 10.26 -6.20
CA PHE A 146 -8.05 11.24 -7.26
C PHE A 146 -7.17 12.49 -7.15
N SER A 147 -7.01 13.19 -8.27
CA SER A 147 -6.31 14.47 -8.31
C SER A 147 -7.27 15.66 -8.41
N THR A 148 -6.97 16.79 -7.77
CA THR A 148 -7.80 18.01 -7.83
C THR A 148 -7.93 18.63 -9.21
N SER A 149 -7.00 18.33 -10.13
CA SER A 149 -7.12 18.69 -11.55
C SER A 149 -8.31 17.98 -12.23
N TYR A 150 -8.82 16.91 -11.61
CA TYR A 150 -9.93 16.10 -12.07
C TYR A 150 -11.22 16.54 -11.37
N ASN A 151 -11.72 17.73 -11.73
CA ASN A 151 -12.70 18.43 -10.90
C ASN A 151 -14.14 18.38 -11.43
N LYS A 152 -14.34 18.16 -12.73
CA LYS A 152 -15.70 18.15 -13.30
C LYS A 152 -16.31 16.77 -13.07
N ASN A 153 -17.08 16.61 -12.00
CA ASN A 153 -17.93 15.46 -11.65
C ASN A 153 -17.32 14.36 -10.75
N ILE A 154 -16.15 14.57 -10.13
CA ILE A 154 -15.62 13.54 -9.20
C ILE A 154 -16.58 13.27 -8.03
N ALA A 155 -17.29 14.30 -7.55
CA ALA A 155 -18.33 14.17 -6.54
C ALA A 155 -19.39 13.10 -6.90
N THR A 156 -19.72 12.97 -8.19
CA THR A 156 -20.74 12.00 -8.66
C THR A 156 -20.34 10.55 -8.45
N VAL A 157 -19.05 10.27 -8.25
CA VAL A 157 -18.56 8.92 -7.93
C VAL A 157 -19.03 8.49 -6.54
N PHE A 158 -19.16 9.41 -5.60
CA PHE A 158 -19.58 9.12 -4.22
C PHE A 158 -21.10 8.88 -4.10
N GLY A 159 -21.87 9.21 -5.14
CA GLY A 159 -23.26 8.75 -5.28
C GLY A 159 -23.41 7.25 -5.56
N TYR A 160 -22.31 6.52 -5.77
CA TYR A 160 -22.32 5.06 -5.93
C TYR A 160 -22.06 4.40 -4.57
N GLU A 161 -22.96 3.50 -4.15
CA GLU A 161 -22.92 2.80 -2.85
C GLU A 161 -21.55 2.15 -2.54
N HIS A 162 -20.89 1.53 -3.53
CA HIS A 162 -19.58 0.90 -3.34
C HIS A 162 -18.43 1.89 -3.16
N CYS A 163 -18.65 3.18 -3.47
CA CYS A 163 -17.71 4.28 -3.24
C CYS A 163 -18.03 5.09 -1.98
N GLN A 164 -19.10 4.76 -1.24
CA GLN A 164 -19.47 5.41 0.02
C GLN A 164 -18.79 4.76 1.23
N GLN A 165 -18.37 3.50 1.09
CA GLN A 165 -17.70 2.74 2.14
C GLN A 165 -16.28 2.40 1.70
N LEU A 166 -15.35 3.31 1.97
CA LEU A 166 -13.98 3.22 1.49
C LEU A 166 -13.06 2.61 2.54
N GLU A 167 -12.14 1.77 2.09
CA GLU A 167 -11.00 1.34 2.89
C GLU A 167 -9.98 2.47 3.00
N SER A 168 -9.68 3.12 1.88
CA SER A 168 -8.80 4.28 1.83
C SER A 168 -9.26 5.34 0.83
N LEU A 169 -9.05 6.61 1.19
CA LEU A 169 -9.19 7.76 0.30
C LEU A 169 -7.88 8.54 0.22
N ARG A 170 -7.41 8.82 -1.00
CA ARG A 170 -6.27 9.69 -1.25
C ARG A 170 -6.62 10.81 -2.23
N ILE A 171 -6.46 12.05 -1.78
CA ILE A 171 -6.66 13.25 -2.58
C ILE A 171 -5.28 13.88 -2.84
N CYS A 172 -4.94 14.07 -4.11
CA CYS A 172 -3.67 14.63 -4.55
C CYS A 172 -3.89 15.89 -5.41
N GLY A 173 -2.88 16.74 -5.60
CA GLY A 173 -2.97 17.91 -6.48
C GLY A 173 -2.65 19.22 -5.77
N GLY A 174 -3.02 20.35 -6.39
CA GLY A 174 -2.71 21.69 -5.89
C GLY A 174 -3.72 22.18 -4.86
N VAL A 175 -4.84 22.74 -5.32
CA VAL A 175 -5.92 23.28 -4.47
C VAL A 175 -7.21 22.50 -4.71
N ILE A 176 -7.98 22.25 -3.65
CA ILE A 176 -9.35 21.71 -3.69
C ILE A 176 -10.33 22.73 -3.10
N MET A 177 -11.52 22.82 -3.69
CA MET A 177 -12.57 23.71 -3.20
C MET A 177 -13.25 23.10 -1.98
N LYS A 178 -13.52 23.90 -0.93
CA LYS A 178 -14.22 23.51 0.29
C LYS A 178 -15.58 22.89 0.02
N GLU A 179 -16.34 23.43 -0.92
CA GLU A 179 -17.66 22.89 -1.29
C GLU A 179 -17.56 21.48 -1.89
N LEU A 180 -16.49 21.19 -2.65
CA LEU A 180 -16.24 19.83 -3.12
C LEU A 180 -15.86 18.91 -1.96
N MET A 181 -15.05 19.38 -0.99
CA MET A 181 -14.74 18.60 0.20
C MET A 181 -16.01 18.23 0.98
N LYS A 182 -16.90 19.21 1.23
CA LYS A 182 -18.18 18.96 1.89
C LYS A 182 -19.00 17.89 1.17
N GLN A 183 -19.20 18.04 -0.14
CA GLN A 183 -19.94 17.06 -0.95
C GLN A 183 -19.38 15.64 -0.83
N ILE A 184 -18.04 15.51 -0.78
CA ILE A 184 -17.39 14.21 -0.66
C ILE A 184 -17.59 13.64 0.75
N PHE A 185 -17.25 14.40 1.79
CA PHE A 185 -17.23 13.89 3.17
C PHE A 185 -18.62 13.73 3.79
N GLU A 186 -19.66 14.37 3.24
CA GLU A 186 -21.06 14.13 3.62
C GLU A 186 -21.58 12.74 3.17
N GLU A 187 -20.98 12.15 2.13
CA GLU A 187 -21.48 10.91 1.51
C GLU A 187 -20.66 9.66 1.88
N ILE A 188 -19.48 9.81 2.49
CA ILE A 188 -18.54 8.70 2.68
C ILE A 188 -18.25 8.36 4.13
N THR A 189 -17.86 7.11 4.34
CA THR A 189 -17.18 6.64 5.54
C THR A 189 -15.85 6.00 5.12
N ILE A 190 -14.78 6.35 5.82
CA ILE A 190 -13.45 5.82 5.57
C ILE A 190 -13.06 4.93 6.75
N ARG A 191 -12.68 3.69 6.46
CA ARG A 191 -12.42 2.68 7.49
C ARG A 191 -10.98 2.69 8.01
N ARG A 192 -10.01 2.84 7.10
CA ARG A 192 -8.59 2.67 7.46
C ARG A 192 -7.76 3.92 7.25
N LYS A 193 -7.68 4.43 6.01
CA LYS A 193 -6.67 5.44 5.66
C LYS A 193 -7.20 6.65 4.90
N LEU A 194 -6.95 7.85 5.41
CA LEU A 194 -7.24 9.11 4.74
C LEU A 194 -5.95 9.90 4.47
N VAL A 195 -5.76 10.31 3.21
CA VAL A 195 -4.65 11.17 2.79
C VAL A 195 -5.19 12.36 2.01
N VAL A 196 -4.98 13.57 2.51
CA VAL A 196 -5.34 14.83 1.83
C VAL A 196 -4.07 15.66 1.64
N LYS A 197 -3.54 15.64 0.41
CA LYS A 197 -2.36 16.41 0.01
C LYS A 197 -2.62 17.84 -0.48
N PRO A 198 -3.73 18.18 -1.17
CA PRO A 198 -3.93 19.54 -1.67
C PRO A 198 -4.19 20.53 -0.54
N ASP A 199 -3.94 21.80 -0.82
CA ASP A 199 -4.46 22.90 -0.01
C ASP A 199 -5.97 23.05 -0.24
N ILE A 200 -6.68 23.54 0.78
CA ILE A 200 -8.09 23.87 0.67
C ILE A 200 -8.18 25.38 0.47
N ASP A 201 -9.07 25.83 -0.43
CA ASP A 201 -9.28 27.26 -0.72
C ASP A 201 -9.84 28.07 0.45
N ASP A 202 -10.43 27.40 1.44
CA ASP A 202 -10.95 27.97 2.67
C ASP A 202 -10.84 26.94 3.83
N GLU A 203 -10.98 27.39 5.07
CA GLU A 203 -10.93 26.53 6.24
C GLU A 203 -12.06 25.49 6.22
N TYR A 204 -11.67 24.22 6.35
CA TYR A 204 -12.57 23.08 6.39
C TYR A 204 -12.01 21.97 7.28
N MET A 205 -12.77 21.60 8.31
CA MET A 205 -12.43 20.48 9.19
C MET A 205 -13.10 19.21 8.69
N ILE A 206 -12.28 18.18 8.46
CA ILE A 206 -12.73 16.84 8.06
C ILE A 206 -12.95 16.03 9.34
N LEU A 207 -14.19 15.86 9.80
CA LEU A 207 -14.46 15.16 11.06
C LEU A 207 -14.17 13.66 10.97
N GLU A 208 -14.37 13.07 9.81
CA GLU A 208 -14.07 11.66 9.50
C GLU A 208 -12.59 11.35 9.73
N ALA A 209 -11.71 12.35 9.59
CA ALA A 209 -10.28 12.21 9.81
C ALA A 209 -9.92 11.83 11.25
N LEU A 210 -10.79 12.10 12.24
CA LEU A 210 -10.53 11.78 13.63
C LEU A 210 -10.66 10.27 13.93
N LYS A 211 -11.32 9.50 13.06
CA LYS A 211 -11.70 8.10 13.31
C LYS A 211 -10.94 7.08 12.47
N VAL A 212 -10.13 7.52 11.52
CA VAL A 212 -9.35 6.61 10.65
C VAL A 212 -8.13 6.07 11.40
N GLU A 213 -7.65 4.89 11.04
CA GLU A 213 -6.41 4.34 11.61
C GLU A 213 -5.18 5.15 11.17
N ASP A 214 -5.14 5.58 9.91
CA ASP A 214 -3.99 6.20 9.26
C ASP A 214 -4.41 7.53 8.61
N LEU A 215 -3.94 8.64 9.19
CA LEU A 215 -4.30 10.00 8.77
C LEU A 215 -3.08 10.78 8.28
N HIS A 216 -3.16 11.33 7.07
CA HIS A 216 -2.15 12.22 6.52
C HIS A 216 -2.81 13.50 5.97
N LEU A 217 -2.52 14.65 6.57
CA LEU A 217 -2.99 15.96 6.12
C LEU A 217 -1.81 16.88 5.80
N SER A 218 -1.70 17.32 4.56
CA SER A 218 -0.73 18.34 4.15
C SER A 218 -1.09 19.74 4.64
N ASN A 219 -2.37 19.97 4.95
CA ASN A 219 -2.88 21.22 5.50
C ASN A 219 -3.81 20.92 6.67
N ALA A 220 -3.37 21.27 7.87
CA ALA A 220 -4.08 21.03 9.12
C ALA A 220 -4.33 22.34 9.90
N TYR A 221 -4.40 23.49 9.23
CA TYR A 221 -4.64 24.78 9.91
C TYR A 221 -5.99 24.83 10.63
N SER A 222 -7.01 24.15 10.09
CA SER A 222 -8.33 24.04 10.72
C SER A 222 -8.37 23.09 11.94
N TRP A 223 -7.25 22.43 12.27
CA TRP A 223 -7.19 21.56 13.44
C TRP A 223 -6.91 22.33 14.72
N THR A 224 -7.64 21.98 15.78
CA THR A 224 -7.51 22.59 17.11
C THR A 224 -6.85 21.62 18.09
N SER A 225 -6.46 22.12 19.26
CA SER A 225 -5.99 21.27 20.36
C SER A 225 -6.98 20.15 20.69
N ALA A 226 -8.28 20.46 20.74
CA ALA A 226 -9.31 19.48 21.05
C ALA A 226 -9.34 18.34 20.02
N HIS A 227 -9.16 18.64 18.74
CA HIS A 227 -9.10 17.63 17.68
C HIS A 227 -7.90 16.70 17.84
N LEU A 228 -6.73 17.25 18.21
CA LEU A 228 -5.53 16.44 18.47
C LEU A 228 -5.72 15.47 19.64
N LEU A 229 -6.54 15.83 20.64
CA LEU A 229 -6.82 14.97 21.79
C LEU A 229 -7.95 13.95 21.53
N GLN A 230 -8.88 14.26 20.62
CA GLN A 230 -10.03 13.41 20.33
C GLN A 230 -9.77 12.33 19.27
N MET A 231 -8.63 12.40 18.57
CA MET A 231 -8.34 11.45 17.49
C MET A 231 -8.16 10.01 18.01
N GLU A 232 -8.77 9.06 17.32
CA GLU A 232 -8.67 7.61 17.59
C GLU A 232 -7.64 6.93 16.67
N CYS A 233 -6.82 7.73 16.00
CA CYS A 233 -5.85 7.28 15.02
C CYS A 233 -4.72 6.44 15.62
N ARG A 234 -4.08 5.65 14.78
CA ARG A 234 -2.83 4.93 15.08
C ARG A 234 -1.62 5.66 14.51
N PHE A 235 -1.76 6.19 13.30
CA PHE A 235 -0.71 6.86 12.55
C PHE A 235 -1.19 8.23 12.10
N VAL A 236 -0.43 9.28 12.41
CA VAL A 236 -0.85 10.65 12.13
C VAL A 236 0.31 11.47 11.57
N LEU A 237 0.11 12.04 10.37
CA LEU A 237 0.98 13.03 9.77
C LEU A 237 0.19 14.33 9.56
N LEU A 238 0.57 15.39 10.26
CA LEU A 238 -0.02 16.72 10.08
C LEU A 238 1.06 17.70 9.65
N GLN A 239 0.80 18.44 8.58
CA GLN A 239 1.63 19.53 8.09
C GLN A 239 0.81 20.82 8.12
N LYS A 240 1.48 21.98 8.07
CA LYS A 240 0.84 23.31 8.06
C LYS A 240 -0.26 23.42 9.13
N HIS A 241 0.17 23.48 10.38
CA HIS A 241 -0.70 23.55 11.56
C HIS A 241 -0.29 24.69 12.49
N TYR A 242 -1.16 25.08 13.42
CA TYR A 242 -0.87 26.08 14.46
C TYR A 242 -0.41 25.49 15.80
N PHE A 243 -0.15 24.18 15.86
CA PHE A 243 0.31 23.55 17.09
C PHE A 243 1.67 24.08 17.55
N SER A 244 1.80 24.18 18.86
CA SER A 244 3.01 24.58 19.58
C SER A 244 3.45 23.47 20.53
N LEU A 245 4.60 23.63 21.18
CA LEU A 245 5.08 22.61 22.14
C LEU A 245 4.10 22.36 23.28
N LYS A 246 3.34 23.38 23.70
CA LYS A 246 2.29 23.22 24.72
C LYS A 246 1.17 22.27 24.27
N HIS A 247 0.86 22.26 22.98
CA HIS A 247 -0.13 21.34 22.41
C HIS A 247 0.41 19.91 22.37
N VAL A 248 1.68 19.73 21.99
CA VAL A 248 2.36 18.42 22.02
C VAL A 248 2.45 17.89 23.45
N GLU A 249 2.73 18.78 24.41
CA GLU A 249 2.79 18.44 25.83
C GLU A 249 1.44 18.01 26.39
N ALA A 250 0.36 18.72 26.02
CA ALA A 250 -1.00 18.34 26.37
C ALA A 250 -1.39 16.98 25.74
N PHE A 251 -1.01 16.75 24.48
CA PHE A 251 -1.22 15.48 23.82
C PHE A 251 -0.48 14.32 24.51
N ALA A 252 0.79 14.51 24.87
CA ALA A 252 1.58 13.51 25.58
C ALA A 252 0.98 13.16 26.96
N LYS A 253 0.49 14.17 27.70
CA LYS A 253 -0.25 13.93 28.95
C LYS A 253 -1.53 13.14 28.73
N HIS A 254 -2.29 13.50 27.71
CA HIS A 254 -3.51 12.77 27.38
C HIS A 254 -3.22 11.32 27.01
N TRP A 255 -2.14 11.05 26.27
CA TRP A 255 -1.69 9.69 25.96
C TRP A 255 -1.28 8.89 27.21
N LEU A 256 -0.60 9.54 28.17
CA LEU A 256 -0.26 8.94 29.47
C LEU A 256 -1.52 8.52 30.25
N GLU A 257 -2.57 9.34 30.22
CA GLU A 257 -3.84 9.12 30.92
C GLU A 257 -4.77 8.14 30.20
N SER A 258 -4.52 7.85 28.92
CA SER A 258 -5.41 7.03 28.07
C SER A 258 -4.89 5.61 27.92
N PRO A 259 -5.33 4.62 28.73
CA PRO A 259 -4.82 3.25 28.66
C PRO A 259 -5.08 2.58 27.31
N ASP A 260 -6.19 2.93 26.64
CA ASP A 260 -6.63 2.32 25.38
C ASP A 260 -6.15 3.07 24.13
N SER A 261 -5.15 3.95 24.26
CA SER A 261 -4.63 4.70 23.11
C SER A 261 -4.02 3.76 22.07
N LYS A 262 -4.46 3.90 20.82
CA LYS A 262 -3.95 3.14 19.66
C LYS A 262 -2.77 3.82 18.98
N ILE A 263 -2.34 4.99 19.45
CA ILE A 263 -1.30 5.80 18.81
C ILE A 263 0.01 5.01 18.79
N GLU A 264 0.60 4.90 17.60
CA GLU A 264 1.97 4.41 17.40
C GLU A 264 2.91 5.53 17.02
N TRP A 265 2.48 6.45 16.15
CA TRP A 265 3.25 7.66 15.91
C TRP A 265 2.41 8.84 15.46
N VAL A 266 2.84 10.02 15.91
CA VAL A 266 2.36 11.32 15.44
C VAL A 266 3.57 12.10 14.91
N ARG A 267 3.46 12.59 13.68
CA ARG A 267 4.47 13.37 12.98
C ARG A 267 3.89 14.74 12.65
N LEU A 268 4.55 15.78 13.15
CA LEU A 268 4.15 17.18 13.01
C LEU A 268 5.19 17.94 12.19
N GLY A 269 4.76 18.38 11.01
CA GLY A 269 5.55 19.19 10.10
C GLY A 269 5.54 20.65 10.52
N TRP A 270 6.69 21.13 11.01
CA TRP A 270 6.80 22.47 11.57
C TRP A 270 7.65 23.37 10.68
N SER A 271 7.04 24.42 10.14
CA SER A 271 7.72 25.44 9.34
C SER A 271 8.74 26.23 10.17
N ASP A 272 8.38 26.62 11.39
CA ASP A 272 9.23 27.34 12.35
C ASP A 272 9.53 26.49 13.58
N GLN A 273 10.49 25.57 13.45
CA GLN A 273 10.84 24.65 14.52
C GLN A 273 11.34 25.37 15.77
N PRO A 274 10.89 24.93 16.96
CA PRO A 274 11.51 25.36 18.20
C PRO A 274 12.97 24.88 18.23
N ARG A 275 13.91 25.83 18.36
CA ARG A 275 15.35 25.53 18.42
C ARG A 275 15.73 24.68 19.63
N ILE A 276 14.92 24.72 20.68
CA ILE A 276 15.11 23.98 21.93
C ILE A 276 13.77 23.34 22.30
N LEU A 277 13.79 22.03 22.47
CA LEU A 277 12.68 21.30 23.09
C LEU A 277 12.77 21.44 24.60
N SER A 278 11.75 22.04 25.21
CA SER A 278 11.58 22.10 26.65
C SER A 278 10.15 21.69 26.98
N PHE A 279 10.02 20.68 27.84
CA PHE A 279 8.74 20.18 28.34
C PHE A 279 8.74 20.33 29.86
N GLU A 280 8.27 21.48 30.34
CA GLU A 280 8.34 21.84 31.76
C GLU A 280 7.47 20.95 32.65
N SER A 281 6.41 20.37 32.09
CA SER A 281 5.41 19.61 32.83
C SER A 281 5.37 18.13 32.49
N LEU A 282 6.28 17.64 31.65
CA LEU A 282 6.50 16.21 31.41
C LEU A 282 7.74 15.72 32.14
N LYS A 283 7.60 14.59 32.83
CA LYS A 283 8.75 13.86 33.38
C LYS A 283 9.45 13.12 32.25
N THR A 284 10.39 13.78 31.59
CA THR A 284 11.16 13.22 30.49
C THR A 284 12.50 12.65 30.95
N LYS A 285 13.00 11.65 30.23
CA LYS A 285 14.34 11.07 30.40
C LYS A 285 15.11 11.17 29.09
N LYS A 286 16.43 11.24 29.17
CA LYS A 286 17.28 11.08 27.99
C LYS A 286 17.30 9.61 27.58
N TRP A 287 17.57 9.35 26.31
CA TRP A 287 17.75 8.00 25.79
C TRP A 287 18.72 7.17 26.63
N ASP A 288 18.30 5.96 26.98
CA ASP A 288 19.13 4.93 27.59
C ASP A 288 19.11 3.67 26.73
N ARG A 289 20.29 3.27 26.22
CA ARG A 289 20.48 2.06 25.39
C ARG A 289 20.04 0.78 26.09
N LYS A 290 19.94 0.77 27.42
CA LYS A 290 19.44 -0.39 28.20
C LYS A 290 17.92 -0.47 28.25
N GLN A 291 17.21 0.60 27.94
CA GLN A 291 15.75 0.65 28.00
C GLN A 291 15.10 0.48 26.63
N ARG A 292 15.73 1.00 25.57
CA ARG A 292 15.30 0.83 24.19
C ARG A 292 16.43 1.04 23.19
N GLU A 293 16.22 0.62 21.96
CA GLU A 293 17.12 0.89 20.85
C GLU A 293 17.17 2.36 20.45
N MET A 294 18.24 2.70 19.72
CA MET A 294 18.47 4.03 19.18
C MET A 294 17.53 4.34 18.01
N MET A 295 17.30 3.35 17.14
CA MET A 295 16.55 3.52 15.89
C MET A 295 15.10 3.09 16.08
N TYR A 296 14.17 3.99 15.80
CA TYR A 296 12.75 3.63 15.69
C TYR A 296 12.45 3.13 14.28
N LEU A 297 11.84 1.95 14.18
CA LEU A 297 11.48 1.33 12.91
C LEU A 297 10.00 1.57 12.62
N TYR A 298 9.69 2.11 11.45
CA TYR A 298 8.31 2.27 10.99
C TYR A 298 8.22 2.19 9.48
N SER A 299 7.00 2.09 8.95
CA SER A 299 6.75 2.15 7.51
C SER A 299 6.04 3.43 7.15
N TYR A 300 6.55 4.14 6.14
CA TYR A 300 5.90 5.34 5.60
C TYR A 300 5.69 5.16 4.10
N GLU A 301 4.44 5.25 3.64
CA GLU A 301 4.07 4.95 2.25
C GLU A 301 4.62 3.60 1.74
N ASN A 302 4.62 2.58 2.61
CA ASN A 302 5.19 1.23 2.38
C ASN A 302 6.71 1.18 2.24
N VAL A 303 7.41 2.25 2.62
CA VAL A 303 8.88 2.30 2.66
C VAL A 303 9.32 2.09 4.12
N PRO A 304 10.07 1.01 4.42
CA PRO A 304 10.72 0.85 5.71
C PRO A 304 11.62 2.04 5.99
N THR A 305 11.43 2.65 7.16
CA THR A 305 12.14 3.86 7.56
C THR A 305 12.68 3.68 8.96
N ARG A 306 13.93 4.13 9.16
CA ARG A 306 14.60 4.21 10.45
C ARG A 306 14.73 5.65 10.88
N LEU A 307 14.40 5.94 12.14
CA LEU A 307 14.56 7.27 12.74
C LEU A 307 15.51 7.20 13.94
N ASP A 308 16.59 7.96 13.90
CA ASP A 308 17.49 8.09 15.03
C ASP A 308 16.79 8.88 16.16
N CYS A 309 16.60 8.20 17.29
CA CYS A 309 15.96 8.72 18.49
C CYS A 309 16.93 8.87 19.67
N SER A 310 18.26 8.89 19.41
CA SER A 310 19.31 9.06 20.44
C SER A 310 19.19 10.38 21.19
N ASN A 311 18.74 11.44 20.50
CA ASN A 311 18.51 12.77 21.08
C ASN A 311 17.05 13.00 21.52
N GLY A 312 16.25 11.93 21.58
CA GLY A 312 14.85 11.99 21.98
C GLY A 312 14.66 12.11 23.49
N PHE A 313 13.47 12.58 23.87
CA PHE A 313 12.98 12.66 25.23
C PHE A 313 11.99 11.53 25.48
N ASP A 314 12.37 10.59 26.34
CA ASP A 314 11.57 9.42 26.68
C ASP A 314 10.59 9.73 27.79
N ILE A 315 9.39 9.15 27.67
CA ILE A 315 8.26 9.30 28.59
C ILE A 315 7.75 7.90 28.89
N ASP A 316 7.80 7.50 30.16
CA ASP A 316 7.27 6.22 30.62
C ASP A 316 5.81 6.37 31.04
N LYS A 317 4.99 5.43 30.59
CA LYS A 317 3.62 5.23 31.05
C LYS A 317 3.60 4.18 32.15
N GLU A 318 2.64 4.28 33.08
CA GLU A 318 2.56 3.37 34.24
C GLU A 318 2.35 1.90 33.86
N ASN A 319 1.70 1.66 32.73
CA ASN A 319 1.46 0.31 32.18
C ASN A 319 2.73 -0.32 31.55
N GLY A 320 3.86 0.38 31.51
CA GLY A 320 5.10 -0.08 30.91
C GLY A 320 5.28 0.31 29.45
N ASP A 321 4.36 1.04 28.83
CA ASP A 321 4.60 1.63 27.50
C ASP A 321 5.61 2.77 27.60
N LEU A 322 6.37 2.97 26.53
CA LEU A 322 7.34 4.05 26.42
C LEU A 322 7.09 4.84 25.15
N ALA A 323 7.03 6.16 25.28
CA ALA A 323 6.99 7.07 24.14
C ALA A 323 8.25 7.94 24.08
N THR A 324 8.64 8.35 22.88
CA THR A 324 9.76 9.28 22.65
C THR A 324 9.28 10.49 21.87
N ILE A 325 9.64 11.69 22.34
CA ILE A 325 9.51 12.93 21.57
C ILE A 325 10.87 13.30 21.00
N VAL A 326 10.97 13.47 19.68
CA VAL A 326 12.23 13.82 19.01
C VAL A 326 11.99 14.75 17.84
N ILE A 327 12.92 15.68 17.60
CA ILE A 327 12.99 16.41 16.32
C ILE A 327 13.98 15.69 15.42
N ALA A 328 13.53 15.31 14.23
CA ALA A 328 14.36 14.71 13.22
C ALA A 328 13.92 15.19 11.84
N ARG A 329 14.88 15.42 10.93
CA ARG A 329 14.60 15.84 9.54
C ARG A 329 13.65 17.05 9.42
N GLY A 330 13.71 17.95 10.40
CA GLY A 330 12.91 19.16 10.44
C GLY A 330 11.46 18.98 10.89
N GLU A 331 11.14 17.88 11.57
CA GLU A 331 9.78 17.60 12.02
C GLU A 331 9.83 17.05 13.44
N LEU A 332 8.72 17.24 14.17
CA LEU A 332 8.55 16.67 15.51
C LEU A 332 7.85 15.32 15.40
N TYR A 333 8.39 14.33 16.10
CA TYR A 333 7.85 12.98 16.19
C TYR A 333 7.47 12.70 17.64
N PHE A 334 6.29 12.13 17.83
CA PHE A 334 5.89 11.41 19.04
C PHE A 334 5.78 9.95 18.65
N LEU A 335 6.58 9.08 19.24
CA LEU A 335 6.75 7.68 18.83
C LEU A 335 6.50 6.76 20.00
N VAL A 336 5.62 5.77 19.85
CA VAL A 336 5.32 4.78 20.89
C VAL A 336 6.04 3.47 20.60
N TRP A 337 6.85 3.00 21.53
CA TRP A 337 7.67 1.81 21.39
C TRP A 337 6.91 0.55 21.80
N ASN A 338 6.13 0.00 20.87
CA ASN A 338 5.48 -1.30 21.05
C ASN A 338 6.47 -2.46 21.20
N GLU A 339 7.64 -2.32 20.57
CA GLU A 339 8.80 -3.17 20.75
C GLU A 339 10.00 -2.26 21.04
N ARG A 340 10.64 -2.45 22.21
CA ARG A 340 11.74 -1.58 22.66
C ARG A 340 13.06 -1.93 21.99
N PHE A 341 13.23 -3.17 21.53
CA PHE A 341 14.45 -3.65 20.86
C PHE A 341 14.15 -4.34 19.52
N PRO A 342 13.56 -3.62 18.55
CA PRO A 342 13.06 -4.22 17.33
C PRO A 342 14.17 -4.80 16.43
N GLU A 343 15.34 -4.16 16.32
CA GLU A 343 16.46 -4.67 15.54
C GLU A 343 17.08 -5.91 16.19
N LYS A 344 17.30 -5.90 17.50
CA LYS A 344 17.81 -7.07 18.22
C LYS A 344 16.88 -8.28 18.00
N LYS A 345 15.57 -8.09 18.14
CA LYS A 345 14.57 -9.12 17.89
C LYS A 345 14.52 -9.57 16.43
N ARG A 346 14.73 -8.65 15.47
CA ARG A 346 14.84 -8.98 14.04
C ARG A 346 16.07 -9.84 13.78
N MET A 347 17.22 -9.47 14.32
CA MET A 347 18.49 -10.17 14.17
C MET A 347 18.45 -11.57 14.81
N GLU A 348 17.80 -11.72 15.96
CA GLU A 348 17.57 -13.03 16.60
C GLU A 348 16.72 -13.97 15.73
N LYS A 349 15.78 -13.42 14.94
CA LYS A 349 14.91 -14.19 14.04
C LYS A 349 15.48 -14.41 12.64
N LEU A 350 16.51 -13.64 12.26
CA LEU A 350 17.04 -13.64 10.90
C LEU A 350 17.53 -15.02 10.43
N PRO A 351 18.20 -15.86 11.25
CA PRO A 351 18.59 -17.21 10.82
C PRO A 351 17.41 -18.08 10.37
N GLU A 352 16.28 -18.04 11.09
CA GLU A 352 15.08 -18.79 10.70
C GLU A 352 14.43 -18.22 9.43
N VAL A 353 14.51 -16.90 9.22
CA VAL A 353 14.06 -16.26 7.98
C VAL A 353 14.90 -16.68 6.77
N LEU A 354 16.22 -16.86 6.96
CA LEU A 354 17.16 -17.21 5.88
C LEU A 354 17.19 -18.72 5.58
N LYS A 355 16.79 -19.57 6.53
CA LYS A 355 16.81 -21.04 6.40
C LYS A 355 16.16 -21.60 5.13
N PRO A 356 14.99 -21.13 4.65
CA PRO A 356 14.40 -21.62 3.40
C PRO A 356 15.22 -21.27 2.16
N TYR A 357 16.01 -20.19 2.20
CA TYR A 357 16.87 -19.77 1.09
C TYR A 357 18.14 -20.61 1.03
N TYR A 358 18.75 -20.90 2.18
CA TYR A 358 19.87 -21.84 2.25
C TYR A 358 19.49 -23.22 1.72
N LYS A 359 18.29 -23.71 2.06
CA LYS A 359 17.78 -24.97 1.50
C LYS A 359 17.65 -24.92 -0.03
N GLN A 360 17.15 -23.81 -0.59
CA GLN A 360 17.08 -23.64 -2.04
C GLN A 360 18.48 -23.64 -2.69
N LEU A 361 19.47 -23.03 -2.03
CA LEU A 361 20.86 -23.03 -2.52
C LEU A 361 21.47 -24.43 -2.51
N GLU A 362 21.23 -25.22 -1.46
CA GLU A 362 21.65 -26.64 -1.41
C GLU A 362 21.03 -27.47 -2.52
N ASP A 363 19.75 -27.25 -2.82
CA ASP A 363 19.06 -27.95 -3.90
C ASP A 363 19.60 -27.53 -5.28
N LEU A 364 19.90 -26.24 -5.49
CA LEU A 364 20.53 -25.75 -6.72
C LEU A 364 21.96 -26.23 -6.91
N GLU A 365 22.73 -26.40 -5.84
CA GLU A 365 24.10 -26.90 -5.92
C GLU A 365 24.12 -28.39 -6.33
N LYS A 366 23.09 -29.16 -5.99
CA LYS A 366 22.92 -30.54 -6.49
C LYS A 366 22.53 -30.59 -7.97
N GLU A 367 21.78 -29.60 -8.45
CA GLU A 367 21.29 -29.53 -9.83
C GLU A 367 22.33 -28.93 -10.79
N TYR A 368 23.12 -27.95 -10.33
CA TYR A 368 24.09 -27.21 -11.14
C TYR A 368 25.46 -27.12 -10.45
N ASP A 369 26.44 -27.88 -10.94
CA ASP A 369 27.84 -27.84 -10.47
C ASP A 369 28.66 -26.72 -11.16
N ASP A 370 28.17 -25.48 -11.06
CA ASP A 370 28.77 -24.31 -11.68
C ASP A 370 28.99 -23.14 -10.70
N SER A 371 28.94 -23.45 -9.39
CA SER A 371 29.12 -22.50 -8.29
C SER A 371 30.58 -22.03 -8.20
N CYS A 372 30.79 -20.71 -8.12
CA CYS A 372 32.12 -20.17 -7.85
C CYS A 372 32.42 -20.09 -6.35
N SER A 373 33.68 -19.86 -5.97
CA SER A 373 34.09 -19.82 -4.56
C SER A 373 33.30 -18.81 -3.72
N LEU A 374 32.97 -17.65 -4.28
CA LEU A 374 32.18 -16.63 -3.59
C LEU A 374 30.71 -17.06 -3.43
N GLU A 375 30.15 -17.76 -4.42
CA GLU A 375 28.78 -18.30 -4.32
C GLU A 375 28.68 -19.39 -3.25
N ARG A 376 29.68 -20.26 -3.16
CA ARG A 376 29.77 -21.27 -2.09
C ARG A 376 29.91 -20.64 -0.72
N LEU A 377 30.65 -19.53 -0.63
CA LEU A 377 30.76 -18.77 0.62
C LEU A 377 29.40 -18.19 1.03
N LEU A 378 28.69 -17.51 0.11
CA LEU A 378 27.35 -16.97 0.38
C LEU A 378 26.30 -18.06 0.70
N ALA A 379 26.49 -19.28 0.22
CA ALA A 379 25.62 -20.41 0.52
C ALA A 379 25.87 -21.04 1.90
N ASN A 380 26.92 -20.62 2.62
CA ASN A 380 27.22 -21.14 3.96
C ASN A 380 26.28 -20.54 5.02
N PRO A 381 25.41 -21.33 5.69
CA PRO A 381 24.49 -20.84 6.72
C PRO A 381 25.19 -20.28 7.97
N SER A 382 26.46 -20.63 8.18
CA SER A 382 27.26 -20.18 9.33
C SER A 382 28.07 -18.90 9.02
N LEU A 383 27.97 -18.36 7.81
CA LEU A 383 28.66 -17.12 7.44
C LEU A 383 28.15 -15.96 8.30
N ARG A 384 29.05 -15.10 8.79
CA ARG A 384 28.61 -13.90 9.52
C ARG A 384 27.88 -12.97 8.55
N ILE A 385 26.88 -12.25 9.05
CA ILE A 385 26.05 -11.35 8.22
C ILE A 385 26.93 -10.28 7.54
N GLU A 386 27.94 -9.78 8.25
CA GLU A 386 28.96 -8.85 7.73
C GLU A 386 29.66 -9.41 6.49
N GLU A 387 30.18 -10.62 6.64
CA GLU A 387 30.91 -11.32 5.59
C GLU A 387 29.98 -11.66 4.41
N PHE A 388 28.73 -12.02 4.68
CA PHE A 388 27.72 -12.23 3.64
C PHE A 388 27.55 -10.97 2.80
N VAL A 389 27.38 -9.82 3.43
CA VAL A 389 27.14 -8.58 2.70
C VAL A 389 28.38 -8.15 1.91
N GLU A 390 29.55 -8.14 2.54
CA GLU A 390 30.80 -7.79 1.85
C GLU A 390 31.02 -8.68 0.62
N THR A 391 30.86 -10.00 0.80
CA THR A 391 30.97 -10.98 -0.28
C THR A 391 29.94 -10.75 -1.37
N TYR A 392 28.69 -10.46 -1.01
CA TYR A 392 27.61 -10.17 -1.95
C TYR A 392 27.89 -8.91 -2.77
N ASN A 393 28.38 -7.84 -2.14
CA ASN A 393 28.73 -6.60 -2.83
C ASN A 393 29.86 -6.81 -3.86
N VAL A 394 30.88 -7.60 -3.51
CA VAL A 394 31.94 -7.98 -4.46
C VAL A 394 31.35 -8.75 -5.63
N ILE A 395 30.51 -9.74 -5.36
CA ILE A 395 29.81 -10.54 -6.38
C ILE A 395 28.99 -9.65 -7.33
N ARG A 396 28.23 -8.69 -6.81
CA ARG A 396 27.38 -7.79 -7.60
C ARG A 396 28.22 -6.83 -8.44
N GLY A 397 29.38 -6.41 -7.95
CA GLY A 397 30.35 -5.64 -8.71
C GLY A 397 30.88 -6.41 -9.92
N MET A 398 31.23 -7.69 -9.73
CA MET A 398 31.71 -8.56 -10.82
C MET A 398 30.64 -8.81 -11.89
N ASP A 399 29.38 -8.98 -11.48
CA ASP A 399 28.27 -9.19 -12.42
C ASP A 399 28.02 -7.97 -13.34
N ALA A 400 28.41 -6.76 -12.92
CA ALA A 400 28.34 -5.57 -13.77
C ALA A 400 29.34 -5.63 -14.94
N GLU A 401 30.41 -6.41 -14.79
CA GLU A 401 31.49 -6.54 -15.77
C GLU A 401 31.36 -7.81 -16.62
N VAL A 402 30.63 -8.83 -16.15
CA VAL A 402 30.55 -10.15 -16.79
C VAL A 402 29.10 -10.56 -17.06
N ARG A 403 28.78 -10.92 -18.31
CA ARG A 403 27.47 -11.52 -18.62
C ARG A 403 27.35 -12.89 -17.94
N LEU A 404 26.34 -13.04 -17.08
CA LEU A 404 25.98 -14.31 -16.46
C LEU A 404 25.69 -15.35 -17.55
N SER A 405 26.48 -16.43 -17.58
CA SER A 405 26.48 -17.40 -18.69
C SER A 405 25.64 -18.65 -18.44
N SER A 406 25.16 -18.89 -17.22
CA SER A 406 24.46 -20.13 -16.85
C SER A 406 23.15 -19.91 -16.06
N VAL A 407 22.26 -20.90 -16.17
CA VAL A 407 20.97 -20.92 -15.48
C VAL A 407 21.17 -21.04 -13.96
N GLY A 408 22.07 -21.92 -13.51
CA GLY A 408 22.38 -22.13 -12.09
C GLY A 408 22.85 -20.84 -11.40
N ARG A 409 23.82 -20.13 -12.00
CA ARG A 409 24.27 -18.82 -11.50
C ARG A 409 23.14 -17.80 -11.44
N THR A 410 22.33 -17.71 -12.50
CA THR A 410 21.18 -16.78 -12.54
C THR A 410 20.20 -17.04 -11.40
N GLN A 411 19.91 -18.31 -11.10
CA GLN A 411 18.98 -18.68 -10.02
C GLN A 411 19.58 -18.42 -8.63
N ARG A 412 20.85 -18.77 -8.39
CA ARG A 412 21.54 -18.46 -7.13
C ARG A 412 21.61 -16.95 -6.87
N ARG A 413 21.89 -16.14 -7.90
CA ARG A 413 21.85 -14.66 -7.79
C ARG A 413 20.50 -14.14 -7.33
N ARG A 414 19.40 -14.65 -7.88
CA ARG A 414 18.05 -14.26 -7.40
C ARG A 414 17.86 -14.59 -5.92
N ILE A 415 18.34 -15.75 -5.47
CA ILE A 415 18.25 -16.12 -4.05
C ILE A 415 19.12 -15.20 -3.19
N PHE A 416 20.36 -14.91 -3.59
CA PHE A 416 21.22 -13.98 -2.86
C PHE A 416 20.62 -12.56 -2.81
N ASP A 417 20.01 -12.08 -3.90
CA ASP A 417 19.32 -10.79 -3.95
C ASP A 417 18.13 -10.75 -2.97
N GLU A 418 17.39 -11.86 -2.82
CA GLU A 418 16.31 -11.97 -1.83
C GLU A 418 16.87 -12.02 -0.40
N MET A 419 17.91 -12.84 -0.15
CA MET A 419 18.56 -12.92 1.17
C MET A 419 19.12 -11.57 1.60
N PHE A 420 19.82 -10.87 0.71
CA PHE A 420 20.33 -9.51 0.94
C PHE A 420 19.20 -8.53 1.29
N ARG A 421 18.06 -8.61 0.59
CA ARG A 421 16.87 -7.81 0.91
C ARG A 421 16.27 -8.15 2.28
N LYS A 422 16.35 -9.40 2.74
CA LYS A 422 15.88 -9.82 4.08
C LYS A 422 16.83 -9.40 5.21
N ILE A 423 18.13 -9.37 4.93
CA ILE A 423 19.13 -8.85 5.86
C ILE A 423 18.94 -7.34 6.07
N ASP A 424 18.38 -6.64 5.07
CA ASP A 424 18.02 -5.21 5.10
C ASP A 424 19.24 -4.31 5.38
N TYR A 425 20.07 -4.14 4.35
CA TYR A 425 21.41 -3.52 4.41
C TYR A 425 21.45 -2.00 4.75
N GLN A 426 20.37 -1.38 5.20
CA GLN A 426 20.47 0.02 5.66
C GLN A 426 21.32 0.19 6.94
N ASP A 427 21.59 -0.89 7.67
CA ASP A 427 22.27 -0.84 8.97
C ASP A 427 23.82 -0.80 8.91
N TYR A 428 24.46 -1.17 7.80
CA TYR A 428 25.94 -1.26 7.76
C TYR A 428 26.66 0.00 7.29
N ILE A 429 25.96 0.96 6.70
CA ILE A 429 26.60 2.21 6.23
C ILE A 429 26.74 3.25 7.36
N ASN A 430 26.02 3.10 8.48
CA ASN A 430 26.02 4.07 9.58
C ASN A 430 26.68 3.56 10.88
N MET A 431 27.33 2.39 10.85
CA MET A 431 28.03 1.81 12.01
C MET A 431 29.56 1.80 11.86
N SER A 432 30.11 2.43 10.80
CA SER A 432 31.56 2.63 10.60
C SER A 432 31.98 4.06 10.86
#